data_AF-A0A2D6HM55-F1
#
_entry.id   AF-A0A2D6HM55-F1
#
_cell.length_a   1.000
_cell.length_b   1.000
_cell.length_c   1.000
_cell.angle_alpha   90.00
_cell.angle_beta   90.00
_cell.angle_gamma   90.00
#
_symmetry.space_group_name_H-M   'P 1'
#
loop_
_entity.id
_entity.type
_entity.pdbx_description
1 polymer ?
#
loop_
_entity_poly.entity_id
_entity_poly.type
_entity_poly.pdbx_seq_one_letter_code
_entity_poly.pdbx_strand_id
1 'polypeptide(L)'
;MLRKRQIDIRAAYERALWEPLDFDEIKDMSVSTRCALIKKVLEAQSNGTNHENVFGMSRISLERLAKSFDITEEFHDWQSRKRRVFTHELTANGNETGKLILDSFRNWSSISVEQQQTAVVESAKLHAASYAEGVCEPLPYDYIFKDGALRRSSKGVRLVLGGFCGDVVTGRANITQYMQHGMMPKDPLDAFTTAHHETTHLLQHFLACASYHNMITPAHPLHREALYFREVDLHKANIPSSSLAAYRAQPYEVLAELEGSKIASTIQALAL
;
A
#
# COMPACT_ATOMS: atom_id res chain seq x y z
N MET A 1 14.18 -12.18 34.32
CA MET A 1 14.71 -11.89 32.97
C MET A 1 14.61 -13.14 32.13
N LEU A 2 13.57 -13.27 31.29
CA LEU A 2 13.50 -14.34 30.30
C LEU A 2 14.45 -14.00 29.16
N ARG A 3 15.44 -14.86 28.90
CA ARG A 3 16.28 -14.76 27.69
C ARG A 3 15.34 -14.84 26.49
N LYS A 4 15.22 -13.78 25.68
CA LYS A 4 14.57 -13.88 24.37
C LYS A 4 15.26 -15.02 23.62
N ARG A 5 14.51 -16.08 23.30
CA ARG A 5 15.01 -17.15 22.43
C ARG A 5 15.42 -16.48 21.13
N GLN A 6 16.69 -16.58 20.78
CA GLN A 6 17.15 -16.19 19.45
C GLN A 6 16.60 -17.23 18.49
N ILE A 7 15.52 -16.87 17.78
CA ILE A 7 14.91 -17.74 16.77
C ILE A 7 15.91 -17.83 15.60
N ASP A 8 16.34 -19.05 15.29
CA ASP A 8 17.13 -19.31 14.09
C ASP A 8 16.22 -19.11 12.87
N ILE A 9 16.47 -18.04 12.13
CA ILE A 9 15.70 -17.64 10.93
C ILE A 9 15.73 -18.76 9.89
N ARG A 10 16.82 -19.53 9.80
CA ARG A 10 16.92 -20.65 8.86
C ARG A 10 15.98 -21.79 9.26
N ALA A 11 15.96 -22.14 10.54
CA ALA A 11 15.06 -23.18 11.06
C ALA A 11 13.59 -22.75 10.96
N ALA A 12 13.28 -21.48 11.27
CA ALA A 12 11.93 -20.93 11.12
C ALA A 12 11.48 -20.92 9.65
N TYR A 13 12.39 -20.61 8.72
CA TYR A 13 12.12 -20.69 7.29
C TYR A 13 11.82 -22.13 6.83
N GLU A 14 12.69 -23.08 7.18
CA GLU A 14 12.50 -24.49 6.81
C GLU A 14 11.14 -24.96 7.33
N ARG A 15 10.81 -24.66 8.60
CA ARG A 15 9.49 -24.96 9.17
C ARG A 15 8.35 -24.28 8.40
N ALA A 16 8.45 -23.00 8.08
CA ALA A 16 7.36 -22.25 7.42
C ALA A 16 6.89 -22.84 6.08
N LEU A 17 7.75 -23.60 5.39
CA LEU A 17 7.43 -24.29 4.14
C LEU A 17 6.70 -25.63 4.35
N TRP A 18 6.95 -26.32 5.46
CA TRP A 18 6.50 -27.69 5.69
C TRP A 18 5.41 -27.79 6.77
N GLU A 19 5.36 -26.84 7.69
CA GLU A 19 4.39 -26.78 8.78
C GLU A 19 3.93 -25.34 9.06
N PRO A 20 2.75 -25.14 9.67
CA PRO A 20 2.24 -23.81 9.97
C PRO A 20 3.01 -23.27 11.16
N LEU A 21 3.65 -22.11 10.99
CA LEU A 21 4.31 -21.44 12.10
C LEU A 21 3.32 -21.11 13.22
N ASP A 22 3.71 -21.34 14.46
CA ASP A 22 2.92 -20.96 15.63
C ASP A 22 2.77 -19.43 15.71
N PHE A 23 1.56 -18.96 16.00
CA PHE A 23 1.27 -17.52 15.91
C PHE A 23 1.91 -16.71 17.04
N ASP A 24 2.03 -17.28 18.24
CA ASP A 24 2.70 -16.62 19.36
C ASP A 24 4.22 -16.59 19.13
N GLU A 25 4.78 -17.68 18.60
CA GLU A 25 6.18 -17.71 18.12
C GLU A 25 6.45 -16.60 17.10
N ILE A 26 5.56 -16.41 16.13
CA ILE A 26 5.68 -15.33 15.13
C ILE A 26 5.61 -13.95 15.80
N LYS A 27 4.71 -13.73 16.76
CA LYS A 27 4.54 -12.44 17.42
C LYS A 27 5.77 -12.02 18.24
N ASP A 28 6.49 -12.99 18.80
CA ASP A 28 7.73 -12.76 19.52
C ASP A 28 8.92 -12.38 18.60
N MET A 29 8.79 -12.59 17.29
CA MET A 29 9.80 -12.21 16.30
C MET A 29 9.82 -10.70 16.04
N SER A 30 11.02 -10.19 15.76
CA SER A 30 11.19 -8.82 15.27
C SER A 30 10.43 -8.62 13.94
N VAL A 31 10.00 -7.39 13.67
CA VAL A 31 9.36 -7.02 12.39
C VAL A 31 10.27 -7.38 11.22
N SER A 32 11.57 -7.06 11.32
CA SER A 32 12.57 -7.38 10.29
C SER A 32 12.64 -8.89 10.00
N THR A 33 12.63 -9.72 11.05
CA THR A 33 12.61 -11.19 10.91
C THR A 33 11.37 -11.68 10.19
N ARG A 34 10.19 -11.15 10.53
CA ARG A 34 8.92 -11.53 9.89
C ARG A 34 8.88 -11.12 8.42
N CYS A 35 9.33 -9.90 8.09
CA CYS A 35 9.43 -9.44 6.70
C CYS A 35 10.42 -10.29 5.88
N ALA A 36 11.58 -10.65 6.46
CA ALA A 36 12.54 -11.54 5.82
C ALA A 36 11.97 -12.94 5.57
N LEU A 37 11.18 -13.48 6.51
CA LEU A 37 10.49 -14.76 6.34
C LEU A 37 9.44 -14.70 5.22
N ILE A 38 8.63 -13.64 5.15
CA ILE A 38 7.69 -13.43 4.04
C ILE A 38 8.42 -13.46 2.70
N LYS A 39 9.47 -12.65 2.55
CA LYS A 39 10.29 -12.62 1.32
C LYS A 39 10.76 -14.02 0.94
N LYS A 40 11.34 -14.75 1.89
CA LYS A 40 11.87 -16.10 1.66
C LYS A 40 10.80 -17.10 1.25
N VAL A 41 9.63 -17.07 1.88
CA VAL A 41 8.52 -17.95 1.51
C VAL A 41 8.01 -17.63 0.11
N LEU A 42 7.92 -16.34 -0.26
CA LEU A 42 7.54 -15.92 -1.61
C LEU A 42 8.57 -16.35 -2.66
N GLU A 43 9.87 -16.19 -2.39
CA GLU A 43 10.97 -16.66 -3.26
C GLU A 43 10.91 -18.18 -3.47
N ALA A 44 10.64 -18.96 -2.42
CA ALA A 44 10.49 -20.40 -2.52
C ALA A 44 9.28 -20.80 -3.39
N GLN A 45 8.15 -20.12 -3.22
CA GLN A 45 6.96 -20.34 -4.05
C GLN A 45 7.20 -20.01 -5.53
N SER A 46 7.94 -18.94 -5.84
CA SER A 46 8.26 -18.59 -7.22
C SER A 46 9.26 -19.55 -7.89
N ASN A 47 10.16 -20.16 -7.10
CA ASN A 47 11.20 -21.05 -7.60
C ASN A 47 10.73 -22.49 -7.79
N GLY A 48 9.44 -22.78 -7.58
CA GLY A 48 8.85 -24.06 -7.96
C GLY A 48 9.32 -25.25 -7.13
N THR A 49 9.52 -25.08 -5.82
CA THR A 49 9.54 -26.21 -4.87
C THR A 49 8.15 -26.87 -4.85
N ASN A 50 7.89 -27.65 -5.89
CA ASN A 50 6.59 -28.15 -6.37
C ASN A 50 6.14 -29.42 -5.65
N HIS A 51 5.71 -29.28 -4.40
CA HIS A 51 4.83 -30.26 -3.78
C HIS A 51 3.54 -29.54 -3.35
N GLU A 52 2.37 -30.05 -3.75
CA GLU A 52 1.08 -29.43 -3.42
C GLU A 52 0.91 -29.20 -1.91
N ASN A 53 1.41 -30.12 -1.09
CA ASN A 53 1.42 -30.00 0.37
C ASN A 53 2.28 -28.81 0.83
N VAL A 54 3.47 -28.59 0.24
CA VAL A 54 4.35 -27.45 0.55
C VAL A 54 3.70 -26.12 0.19
N PHE A 55 3.00 -26.08 -0.94
CA PHE A 55 2.24 -24.89 -1.35
C PHE A 55 1.07 -24.61 -0.40
N GLY A 56 0.39 -25.63 0.12
CA GLY A 56 -0.66 -25.47 1.12
C GLY A 56 -0.14 -24.86 2.42
N MET A 57 0.93 -25.43 2.98
CA MET A 57 1.48 -25.01 4.28
C MET A 57 2.11 -23.62 4.22
N SER A 58 2.88 -23.33 3.17
CA SER A 58 3.46 -22.00 2.96
C SER A 58 2.40 -20.90 2.83
N ARG A 59 1.21 -21.17 2.28
CA ARG A 59 0.09 -20.20 2.23
C ARG A 59 -0.46 -19.89 3.61
N ILE A 60 -0.64 -20.90 4.46
CA ILE A 60 -1.10 -20.71 5.85
C ILE A 60 -0.05 -19.93 6.64
N SER A 61 1.23 -20.25 6.48
CA SER A 61 2.34 -19.53 7.12
C SER A 61 2.41 -18.07 6.67
N LEU A 62 2.24 -17.77 5.37
CA LEU A 62 2.17 -16.40 4.87
C LEU A 62 1.00 -15.62 5.48
N GLU A 63 -0.17 -16.23 5.59
CA GLU A 63 -1.34 -15.59 6.20
C GLU A 63 -1.08 -15.28 7.68
N ARG A 64 -0.50 -16.22 8.44
CA ARG A 64 -0.14 -16.00 9.85
C ARG A 64 0.93 -14.92 10.02
N LEU A 65 1.95 -14.92 9.16
CA LEU A 65 2.97 -13.87 9.15
C LEU A 65 2.36 -12.50 8.87
N ALA A 66 1.48 -12.39 7.86
CA ALA A 66 0.77 -11.14 7.54
C ALA A 66 -0.11 -10.65 8.70
N LYS A 67 -0.89 -11.54 9.32
CA LYS A 67 -1.74 -11.23 10.48
C LYS A 67 -0.98 -10.84 11.75
N SER A 68 0.33 -11.10 11.82
CA SER A 68 1.12 -10.81 13.01
C SER A 68 1.51 -9.34 13.13
N PHE A 69 1.39 -8.57 12.04
CA PHE A 69 1.64 -7.14 12.07
C PHE A 69 0.41 -6.43 12.60
N ASP A 70 0.66 -5.42 13.43
CA ASP A 70 -0.39 -4.58 14.02
C ASP A 70 -0.05 -3.11 13.76
N ILE A 71 -1.07 -2.35 13.42
CA ILE A 71 -1.04 -0.89 13.25
C ILE A 71 -1.60 -0.26 14.52
N THR A 72 -0.97 0.81 14.99
CA THR A 72 -1.40 1.50 16.20
C THR A 72 -2.67 2.35 16.00
N GLU A 73 -3.37 2.61 17.10
CA GLU A 73 -4.50 3.56 17.12
C GLU A 73 -4.03 4.96 16.73
N GLU A 74 -2.82 5.36 17.15
CA GLU A 74 -2.19 6.64 16.81
C GLU A 74 -2.07 6.84 15.30
N PHE A 75 -1.79 5.78 14.53
CA PHE A 75 -1.75 5.85 13.08
C PHE A 75 -3.14 6.05 12.47
N HIS A 76 -4.16 5.36 12.98
CA HIS A 76 -5.55 5.54 12.54
C HIS A 76 -6.07 6.96 12.83
N ASP A 77 -5.72 7.51 14.00
CA ASP A 77 -6.02 8.88 14.38
C ASP A 77 -5.29 9.89 13.50
N TRP A 78 -4.03 9.62 13.16
CA TRP A 78 -3.28 10.42 12.21
C TRP A 78 -3.94 10.44 10.83
N GLN A 79 -4.27 9.29 10.23
CA GLN A 79 -4.97 9.23 8.95
C GLN A 79 -6.29 9.99 9.01
N SER A 80 -7.06 9.81 10.08
CA SER A 80 -8.35 10.49 10.24
C SER A 80 -8.22 12.02 10.35
N ARG A 81 -7.18 12.52 11.01
CA ARG A 81 -6.86 13.96 11.03
C ARG A 81 -6.43 14.45 9.64
N LYS A 82 -5.57 13.70 8.96
CA LYS A 82 -5.06 14.07 7.63
C LYS A 82 -6.14 14.05 6.55
N ARG A 83 -7.11 13.13 6.62
CA ARG A 83 -8.30 13.16 5.76
C ARG A 83 -9.12 14.44 5.94
N ARG A 84 -9.25 14.97 7.16
CA ARG A 84 -9.94 16.27 7.38
C ARG A 84 -9.18 17.43 6.73
N VAL A 85 -7.84 17.41 6.80
CA VAL A 85 -6.99 18.39 6.11
C VAL A 85 -7.21 18.29 4.60
N PHE A 86 -7.15 17.09 4.03
CA PHE A 86 -7.45 16.86 2.61
C PHE A 86 -8.82 17.41 2.20
N THR A 87 -9.87 17.13 2.99
CA THR A 87 -11.22 17.66 2.74
C THR A 87 -11.26 19.18 2.78
N HIS A 88 -10.55 19.80 3.73
CA HIS A 88 -10.47 21.25 3.83
C HIS A 88 -9.78 21.84 2.59
N GLU A 89 -8.62 21.29 2.20
CA GLU A 89 -7.90 21.75 1.02
C GLU A 89 -8.75 21.58 -0.25
N LEU A 90 -9.43 20.45 -0.41
CA LEU A 90 -10.29 20.16 -1.56
C LEU A 90 -11.42 21.20 -1.72
N THR A 91 -11.88 21.79 -0.62
CA THR A 91 -13.02 22.74 -0.58
C THR A 91 -12.61 24.18 -0.29
N ALA A 92 -11.30 24.45 -0.13
CA ALA A 92 -10.80 25.76 0.24
C ALA A 92 -11.15 26.81 -0.82
N ASN A 93 -11.64 27.97 -0.38
CA ASN A 93 -12.01 29.06 -1.28
C ASN A 93 -10.80 29.52 -2.10
N GLY A 94 -10.94 29.49 -3.43
CA GLY A 94 -9.88 29.88 -4.37
C GLY A 94 -8.87 28.76 -4.68
N ASN A 95 -9.07 27.54 -4.16
CA ASN A 95 -8.27 26.39 -4.57
C ASN A 95 -8.75 25.85 -5.94
N GLU A 96 -8.08 26.29 -7.01
CA GLU A 96 -8.37 25.84 -8.38
C GLU A 96 -8.13 24.33 -8.57
N THR A 97 -7.18 23.73 -7.84
CA THR A 97 -6.96 22.28 -7.86
C THR A 97 -8.15 21.53 -7.29
N GLY A 98 -8.71 22.00 -6.17
CA GLY A 98 -9.90 21.41 -5.57
C GLY A 98 -11.11 21.46 -6.50
N LYS A 99 -11.34 22.61 -7.12
CA LYS A 99 -12.40 22.80 -8.13
C LYS A 99 -12.24 21.85 -9.31
N LEU A 100 -11.02 21.75 -9.88
CA LEU A 100 -10.71 20.84 -10.98
C LEU A 100 -11.10 19.40 -10.64
N ILE A 101 -10.68 18.91 -9.48
CA ILE A 101 -10.95 17.53 -9.04
C ILE A 101 -12.45 17.27 -8.94
N LEU A 102 -13.19 18.15 -8.26
CA LEU A 102 -14.63 18.00 -8.04
C LEU A 102 -15.44 18.12 -9.33
N ASP A 103 -15.12 19.09 -10.19
CA ASP A 103 -15.81 19.28 -11.46
C ASP A 103 -15.50 18.16 -12.46
N SER A 104 -14.27 17.64 -12.47
CA SER A 104 -13.91 16.47 -13.26
C SER A 104 -14.64 15.21 -12.79
N PHE A 105 -14.81 15.02 -11.47
CA PHE A 105 -15.60 13.90 -10.94
C PHE A 105 -17.07 14.01 -11.40
N ARG A 106 -17.70 15.18 -11.23
CA ARG A 106 -19.10 15.44 -11.61
C ARG A 106 -19.34 15.21 -13.09
N ASN A 107 -18.41 15.63 -13.94
CA ASN A 107 -18.55 15.64 -15.39
C ASN A 107 -17.78 14.51 -16.08
N TRP A 108 -17.40 13.45 -15.35
CA TRP A 108 -16.42 12.44 -15.77
C TRP A 108 -16.62 11.91 -17.20
N SER A 109 -17.85 11.56 -17.58
CA SER A 109 -18.14 11.00 -18.91
C SER A 109 -18.18 12.03 -20.05
N SER A 110 -18.16 13.33 -19.74
CA SER A 110 -18.23 14.42 -20.71
C SER A 110 -16.90 15.15 -20.93
N ILE A 111 -15.90 14.87 -20.10
CA ILE A 111 -14.55 15.44 -20.21
C ILE A 111 -13.62 14.51 -20.98
N SER A 112 -12.52 15.05 -21.52
CA SER A 112 -11.53 14.25 -22.25
C SER A 112 -10.75 13.32 -21.32
N VAL A 113 -10.12 12.28 -21.89
CA VAL A 113 -9.26 11.35 -21.13
C VAL A 113 -8.09 12.09 -20.49
N GLU A 114 -7.51 13.08 -21.17
CA GLU A 114 -6.43 13.91 -20.63
C GLU A 114 -6.89 14.72 -19.41
N GLN A 115 -8.12 15.23 -19.41
CA GLN A 115 -8.70 15.92 -18.27
C GLN A 115 -8.95 14.95 -17.09
N GLN A 116 -9.43 13.73 -17.38
CA GLN A 116 -9.59 12.68 -16.37
C GLN A 116 -8.26 12.31 -15.72
N GLN A 117 -7.22 12.11 -16.53
CA GLN A 117 -5.86 11.83 -16.08
C GLN A 117 -5.32 12.97 -15.21
N THR A 118 -5.50 14.22 -15.64
CA THR A 118 -5.06 15.40 -14.89
C THR A 118 -5.75 15.46 -13.52
N ALA A 119 -7.06 15.26 -13.46
CA ALA A 119 -7.81 15.27 -12.20
C ALA A 119 -7.33 14.18 -11.22
N VAL A 120 -7.05 12.98 -11.74
CA VAL A 120 -6.50 11.88 -10.94
C VAL A 120 -5.12 12.21 -10.39
N VAL A 121 -4.22 12.74 -11.23
CA VAL A 121 -2.87 13.15 -10.81
C VAL A 121 -2.91 14.25 -9.77
N GLU A 122 -3.71 15.29 -9.99
CA GLU A 122 -3.82 16.41 -9.06
C GLU A 122 -4.45 15.99 -7.73
N SER A 123 -5.41 15.07 -7.75
CA SER A 123 -5.98 14.49 -6.53
C SER A 123 -4.96 13.64 -5.75
N ALA A 124 -4.15 12.83 -6.44
CA ALA A 124 -3.06 12.08 -5.82
C ALA A 124 -2.01 13.02 -5.19
N LYS A 125 -1.65 14.11 -5.88
CA LYS A 125 -0.74 15.14 -5.34
C LYS A 125 -1.30 15.83 -4.11
N LEU A 126 -2.58 16.22 -4.14
CA LEU A 126 -3.23 16.85 -3.01
C LEU A 126 -3.30 15.90 -1.80
N HIS A 127 -3.61 14.63 -2.04
CA HIS A 127 -3.59 13.58 -1.02
C HIS A 127 -2.20 13.42 -0.39
N ALA A 128 -1.17 13.25 -1.22
CA ALA A 128 0.21 13.09 -0.76
C ALA A 128 0.68 14.32 0.06
N ALA A 129 0.43 15.53 -0.44
CA ALA A 129 0.82 16.77 0.23
C ALA A 129 0.13 16.92 1.60
N SER A 130 -1.19 16.73 1.65
CA SER A 130 -1.98 16.85 2.88
C SER A 130 -1.47 15.92 3.99
N TYR A 131 -1.09 14.70 3.62
CA TYR A 131 -0.65 13.68 4.57
C TYR A 131 0.81 13.85 4.99
N ALA A 132 1.69 14.25 4.07
CA ALA A 132 3.10 14.45 4.36
C ALA A 132 3.37 15.71 5.22
N GLU A 133 2.52 16.73 5.11
CA GLU A 133 2.70 18.02 5.80
C GLU A 133 2.96 17.84 7.31
N GLY A 134 4.07 18.39 7.81
CA GLY A 134 4.43 18.34 9.23
C GLY A 134 4.78 16.95 9.75
N VAL A 135 4.94 15.95 8.87
CA VAL A 135 5.28 14.56 9.22
C VAL A 135 6.62 14.17 8.62
N CYS A 136 6.76 14.30 7.30
CA CYS A 136 7.96 13.96 6.56
C CYS A 136 8.08 14.80 5.29
N GLU A 137 9.28 14.92 4.75
CA GLU A 137 9.50 15.60 3.47
C GLU A 137 8.89 14.77 2.33
N PRO A 138 8.06 15.37 1.45
CA PRO A 138 7.56 14.68 0.27
C PRO A 138 8.73 14.30 -0.65
N LEU A 139 8.80 13.03 -1.04
CA LEU A 139 9.85 12.55 -1.96
C LEU A 139 9.39 12.66 -3.42
N PRO A 140 10.32 12.79 -4.38
CA PRO A 140 9.98 12.81 -5.79
C PRO A 140 9.34 11.48 -6.22
N TYR A 141 8.21 11.57 -6.91
CA TYR A 141 7.54 10.42 -7.50
C TYR A 141 6.95 10.74 -8.87
N ASP A 142 6.87 9.73 -9.72
CA ASP A 142 6.22 9.83 -11.03
C ASP A 142 4.82 9.22 -10.98
N TYR A 143 3.86 9.86 -11.67
CA TYR A 143 2.55 9.27 -11.93
C TYR A 143 2.49 8.83 -13.39
N ILE A 144 2.26 7.53 -13.62
CA ILE A 144 2.40 6.92 -14.93
C ILE A 144 1.08 6.26 -15.34
N PHE A 145 0.55 6.66 -16.49
CA PHE A 145 -0.57 5.96 -17.13
C PHE A 145 -0.04 4.89 -18.09
N LYS A 146 -0.50 3.65 -17.92
CA LYS A 146 -0.12 2.52 -18.80
C LYS A 146 -1.36 1.79 -19.26
N ASP A 147 -1.36 1.30 -20.49
CA ASP A 147 -2.38 0.32 -20.88
C ASP A 147 -2.21 -0.96 -20.07
N GLY A 148 -3.29 -1.36 -19.40
CA GLY A 148 -3.34 -2.57 -18.60
C GLY A 148 -3.24 -3.80 -19.47
N ALA A 149 -2.29 -4.68 -19.15
CA ALA A 149 -2.30 -6.04 -19.68
C ALA A 149 -3.47 -6.79 -19.02
N LEU A 150 -4.44 -7.27 -19.81
CA LEU A 150 -5.42 -8.26 -19.35
C LEU A 150 -4.65 -9.49 -18.86
N ARG A 151 -4.54 -9.68 -17.54
CA ARG A 151 -3.95 -10.92 -17.02
C ARG A 151 -5.00 -12.01 -17.13
N ARG A 152 -4.92 -12.78 -18.22
CA ARG A 152 -5.64 -14.05 -18.36
C ARG A 152 -5.00 -15.06 -17.42
N SER A 153 -5.73 -15.46 -16.37
CA SER A 153 -5.43 -16.65 -15.60
C SER A 153 -6.33 -17.79 -16.06
N SER A 154 -5.96 -19.04 -15.78
CA SER A 154 -6.83 -20.21 -15.97
C SER A 154 -8.16 -20.15 -15.18
N LYS A 155 -8.28 -19.19 -14.25
CA LYS A 155 -9.45 -18.95 -13.40
C LYS A 155 -10.22 -17.64 -13.73
N GLY A 156 -9.89 -16.97 -14.83
CA GLY A 156 -10.57 -15.75 -15.29
C GLY A 156 -9.63 -14.62 -15.69
N VAL A 157 -10.21 -13.55 -16.23
CA VAL A 157 -9.53 -12.31 -16.61
C VAL A 157 -9.54 -11.38 -15.40
N ARG A 158 -8.36 -11.02 -14.88
CA ARG A 158 -8.25 -10.01 -13.82
C ARG A 158 -7.58 -8.76 -14.40
N LEU A 159 -8.29 -7.64 -14.35
CA LEU A 159 -7.72 -6.33 -14.68
C LEU A 159 -6.90 -5.88 -13.47
N VAL A 160 -5.65 -5.44 -13.72
CA VAL A 160 -4.86 -4.73 -12.71
C VAL A 160 -5.20 -3.26 -12.92
N LEU A 161 -5.65 -2.57 -11.87
CA LEU A 161 -6.12 -1.18 -11.97
C LEU A 161 -5.02 -0.18 -11.56
N GLY A 162 -4.19 -0.54 -10.58
CA GLY A 162 -3.11 0.30 -10.07
C GLY A 162 -1.82 -0.48 -9.80
N GLY A 163 -0.76 0.25 -9.46
CA GLY A 163 0.41 -0.32 -8.84
C GLY A 163 1.39 0.72 -8.31
N PHE A 164 1.95 0.46 -7.14
CA PHE A 164 3.00 1.25 -6.53
C PHE A 164 4.36 0.55 -6.62
N CYS A 165 5.42 1.32 -6.84
CA CYS A 165 6.80 0.85 -6.73
C CYS A 165 7.68 1.95 -6.14
N GLY A 166 8.38 1.63 -5.04
CA GLY A 166 9.30 2.54 -4.36
C GLY A 166 10.65 1.89 -4.09
N ASP A 167 11.69 2.71 -3.98
CA ASP A 167 13.02 2.32 -3.54
C ASP A 167 13.44 3.14 -2.33
N VAL A 168 13.44 2.50 -1.16
CA VAL A 168 13.69 3.16 0.13
C VAL A 168 15.11 3.71 0.25
N VAL A 169 16.06 3.21 -0.55
CA VAL A 169 17.45 3.68 -0.53
C VAL A 169 17.60 4.98 -1.31
N THR A 170 16.92 5.10 -2.45
CA THR A 170 17.00 6.28 -3.32
C THR A 170 15.88 7.29 -3.06
N GLY A 171 14.83 6.90 -2.34
CA GLY A 171 13.62 7.69 -2.10
C GLY A 171 12.74 7.88 -3.32
N ARG A 172 13.05 7.25 -4.45
CA ARG A 172 12.26 7.37 -5.69
C ARG A 172 11.07 6.42 -5.65
N ALA A 173 9.92 6.92 -6.10
CA ALA A 173 8.72 6.11 -6.25
C ALA A 173 7.98 6.39 -7.56
N ASN A 174 7.10 5.47 -7.93
CA ASN A 174 6.14 5.68 -8.99
C ASN A 174 4.79 5.08 -8.62
N ILE A 175 3.74 5.76 -9.05
CA ILE A 175 2.36 5.29 -9.04
C ILE A 175 1.97 5.01 -10.49
N THR A 176 1.49 3.81 -10.76
CA THR A 176 0.97 3.42 -12.06
C THR A 176 -0.55 3.33 -12.01
N GLN A 177 -1.24 4.04 -12.89
CA GLN A 177 -2.67 3.82 -13.16
C GLN A 177 -2.80 3.06 -14.48
N TYR A 178 -3.47 1.91 -14.43
CA TYR A 178 -3.72 1.12 -15.62
C TYR A 178 -5.02 1.54 -16.31
N MET A 179 -4.94 1.72 -17.63
CA MET A 179 -6.04 2.10 -18.52
C MET A 179 -6.49 0.91 -19.36
N GLN A 180 -7.73 0.93 -19.83
CA GLN A 180 -8.26 -0.07 -20.76
C GLN A 180 -8.32 0.52 -22.17
N HIS A 181 -7.44 0.05 -23.07
CA HIS A 181 -7.37 0.53 -24.46
C HIS A 181 -7.22 2.06 -24.56
N GLY A 182 -6.34 2.65 -23.76
CA GLY A 182 -6.14 4.09 -23.70
C GLY A 182 -7.21 4.86 -22.92
N MET A 183 -8.25 4.19 -22.40
CA MET A 183 -9.35 4.82 -21.69
C MET A 183 -9.23 4.62 -20.17
N MET A 184 -9.55 5.66 -19.41
CA MET A 184 -9.72 5.55 -17.96
C MET A 184 -10.94 4.67 -17.61
N PRO A 185 -11.03 4.17 -16.36
CA PRO A 185 -12.25 3.53 -15.86
C PRO A 185 -13.48 4.40 -16.12
N LYS A 186 -14.58 3.77 -16.56
CA LYS A 186 -15.84 4.48 -16.82
C LYS A 186 -16.44 5.07 -15.55
N ASP A 187 -16.26 4.39 -14.43
CA ASP A 187 -16.66 4.88 -13.12
C ASP A 187 -15.53 5.77 -12.55
N PRO A 188 -15.78 7.06 -12.29
CA PRO A 188 -14.81 7.92 -11.62
C PRO A 188 -14.46 7.39 -10.23
N LEU A 189 -15.40 6.79 -9.50
CA LEU A 189 -15.15 6.29 -8.14
C LEU A 189 -14.04 5.22 -8.13
N ASP A 190 -14.05 4.31 -9.10
CA ASP A 190 -13.00 3.30 -9.27
C ASP A 190 -11.64 3.91 -9.60
N ALA A 191 -11.61 4.91 -10.49
CA ALA A 191 -10.38 5.62 -10.87
C ALA A 191 -9.75 6.33 -9.67
N PHE A 192 -10.54 7.09 -8.91
CA PHE A 192 -10.06 7.79 -7.72
C PHE A 192 -9.70 6.82 -6.59
N THR A 193 -10.49 5.76 -6.36
CA THR A 193 -10.17 4.75 -5.34
C THR A 193 -8.80 4.13 -5.61
N THR A 194 -8.55 3.73 -6.86
CA THR A 194 -7.26 3.17 -7.27
C THR A 194 -6.12 4.17 -7.04
N ALA A 195 -6.28 5.42 -7.51
CA ALA A 195 -5.26 6.44 -7.36
C ALA A 195 -4.91 6.70 -5.88
N HIS A 196 -5.93 6.80 -5.02
CA HIS A 196 -5.72 7.07 -3.59
C HIS A 196 -5.23 5.85 -2.81
N HIS A 197 -5.57 4.63 -3.22
CA HIS A 197 -4.94 3.40 -2.72
C HIS A 197 -3.44 3.46 -2.95
N GLU A 198 -3.00 3.63 -4.20
CA GLU A 198 -1.57 3.64 -4.53
C GLU A 198 -0.85 4.85 -3.91
N THR A 199 -1.54 5.99 -3.77
CA THR A 199 -1.01 7.15 -3.03
C THR A 199 -0.85 6.85 -1.54
N THR A 200 -1.69 5.99 -0.96
CA THR A 200 -1.50 5.57 0.44
C THR A 200 -0.24 4.71 0.58
N HIS A 201 0.08 3.86 -0.39
CA HIS A 201 1.37 3.18 -0.44
C HIS A 201 2.54 4.15 -0.58
N LEU A 202 2.40 5.20 -1.40
CA LEU A 202 3.40 6.28 -1.48
C LEU A 202 3.65 6.94 -0.11
N LEU A 203 2.60 7.20 0.67
CA LEU A 203 2.72 7.78 2.01
C LEU A 203 3.39 6.83 3.01
N GLN A 204 3.05 5.53 2.95
CA GLN A 204 3.74 4.49 3.71
C GLN A 204 5.24 4.45 3.35
N HIS A 205 5.56 4.62 2.07
CA HIS A 205 6.92 4.70 1.56
C HIS A 205 7.66 5.97 2.02
N PHE A 206 7.01 7.13 2.08
CA PHE A 206 7.62 8.34 2.64
C PHE A 206 8.02 8.13 4.10
N LEU A 207 7.15 7.50 4.90
CA LEU A 207 7.48 7.13 6.29
C LEU A 207 8.63 6.10 6.35
N ALA A 208 8.65 5.12 5.45
CA ALA A 208 9.72 4.13 5.34
C ALA A 208 11.08 4.80 5.07
N CYS A 209 11.14 5.71 4.09
CA CYS A 209 12.34 6.48 3.76
C CYS A 209 12.78 7.39 4.91
N ALA A 210 11.84 8.10 5.53
CA ALA A 210 12.15 8.96 6.67
C ALA A 210 12.69 8.14 7.87
N SER A 211 12.20 6.91 8.07
CA SER A 211 12.77 5.97 9.04
C SER A 211 14.15 5.46 8.64
N TYR A 212 14.35 5.13 7.35
CA TYR A 212 15.63 4.65 6.81
C TYR A 212 16.74 5.70 6.97
N HIS A 213 16.41 6.97 6.74
CA HIS A 213 17.33 8.11 6.89
C HIS A 213 17.38 8.69 8.32
N ASN A 214 16.79 8.02 9.31
CA ASN A 214 16.77 8.45 10.72
C ASN A 214 16.15 9.84 10.97
N MET A 215 15.21 10.26 10.13
CA MET A 215 14.47 11.53 10.28
C MET A 215 13.29 11.40 11.26
N ILE A 216 12.72 10.20 11.40
CA ILE A 216 11.66 9.90 12.38
C ILE A 216 12.28 9.25 13.63
N THR A 217 12.41 10.04 14.70
CA THR A 217 12.98 9.59 15.98
C THR A 217 12.00 8.72 16.79
N PRO A 218 12.47 7.94 17.79
CA PRO A 218 11.60 7.12 18.65
C PRO A 218 10.50 7.87 19.41
N ALA A 219 10.62 9.18 19.59
CA ALA A 219 9.60 10.00 20.23
C ALA A 219 8.45 10.39 19.28
N HIS A 220 8.61 10.18 17.97
CA HIS A 220 7.59 10.55 17.00
C HIS A 220 6.39 9.58 17.08
N PRO A 221 5.13 10.08 17.03
CA PRO A 221 3.93 9.22 17.18
C PRO A 221 3.83 8.08 16.16
N LEU A 222 4.37 8.29 14.96
CA LEU A 222 4.35 7.30 13.87
C LEU A 222 5.64 6.47 13.76
N HIS A 223 6.53 6.52 14.76
CA HIS A 223 7.83 5.85 14.67
C HIS A 223 7.71 4.35 14.44
N ARG A 224 6.73 3.70 15.09
CA ARG A 224 6.50 2.25 14.98
C ARG A 224 6.09 1.87 13.56
N GLU A 225 5.15 2.59 12.95
CA GLU A 225 4.68 2.34 11.59
C GLU A 225 5.75 2.68 10.56
N ALA A 226 6.51 3.76 10.77
CA ALA A 226 7.62 4.12 9.90
C ALA A 226 8.70 3.02 9.87
N LEU A 227 9.05 2.45 11.04
CA LEU A 227 9.93 1.27 11.12
C LEU A 227 9.31 0.07 10.41
N TYR A 228 8.01 -0.17 10.60
CA TYR A 228 7.32 -1.29 9.96
C TYR A 228 7.35 -1.20 8.43
N PHE A 229 6.93 -0.06 7.86
CA PHE A 229 6.95 0.15 6.41
C PHE A 229 8.37 0.09 5.84
N ARG A 230 9.37 0.60 6.58
CA ARG A 230 10.78 0.44 6.21
C ARG A 230 11.20 -1.02 6.05
N GLU A 231 10.84 -1.88 7.00
CA GLU A 231 11.18 -3.31 6.91
C GLU A 231 10.41 -4.01 5.78
N VAL A 232 9.15 -3.62 5.53
CA VAL A 232 8.39 -4.13 4.37
C VAL A 232 9.11 -3.80 3.06
N ASP A 233 9.54 -2.55 2.89
CA ASP A 233 10.23 -2.08 1.69
C ASP A 233 11.61 -2.72 1.51
N LEU A 234 12.44 -2.72 2.57
CA LEU A 234 13.80 -3.30 2.53
C LEU A 234 13.79 -4.79 2.17
N HIS A 235 12.83 -5.53 2.72
CA HIS A 235 12.71 -6.96 2.46
C HIS A 235 11.85 -7.25 1.23
N LYS A 236 11.23 -6.26 0.59
CA LYS A 236 10.23 -6.46 -0.47
C LYS A 236 9.17 -7.46 -0.04
N ALA A 237 8.68 -7.35 1.19
CA ALA A 237 7.75 -8.27 1.82
C ALA A 237 6.31 -8.10 1.32
N ASN A 238 6.15 -7.93 -0.01
CA ASN A 238 4.88 -7.69 -0.67
C ASN A 238 4.24 -9.01 -1.13
N ILE A 239 3.23 -9.47 -0.39
CA ILE A 239 2.50 -10.68 -0.77
C ILE A 239 1.63 -10.34 -2.00
N PRO A 240 1.75 -11.08 -3.11
CA PRO A 240 0.96 -10.81 -4.30
C PRO A 240 -0.51 -11.21 -4.11
N SER A 241 -1.41 -10.53 -4.82
CA SER A 241 -2.85 -10.79 -4.80
C SER A 241 -3.29 -12.17 -5.35
N SER A 242 -2.35 -12.97 -5.86
CA SER A 242 -2.53 -14.40 -6.17
C SER A 242 -2.71 -15.25 -4.89
N SER A 243 -2.16 -14.79 -3.77
CA SER A 243 -2.33 -15.37 -2.44
C SER A 243 -3.40 -14.61 -1.64
N LEU A 244 -4.64 -14.57 -2.17
CA LEU A 244 -5.70 -13.64 -1.73
C LEU A 244 -5.91 -13.54 -0.21
N ALA A 245 -5.94 -14.66 0.51
CA ALA A 245 -6.14 -14.67 1.97
C ALA A 245 -4.98 -13.97 2.72
N ALA A 246 -3.73 -14.29 2.34
CA ALA A 246 -2.56 -13.67 2.93
C ALA A 246 -2.40 -12.21 2.47
N TYR A 247 -2.71 -11.90 1.22
CA TYR A 247 -2.72 -10.53 0.69
C TYR A 247 -3.68 -9.62 1.47
N ARG A 248 -4.92 -10.07 1.69
CA ARG A 248 -5.94 -9.35 2.49
C ARG A 248 -5.62 -9.30 3.98
N ALA A 249 -4.67 -10.11 4.45
CA ALA A 249 -4.22 -10.10 5.81
C ALA A 249 -3.07 -9.11 6.06
N GLN A 250 -2.54 -8.46 5.02
CA GLN A 250 -1.46 -7.46 5.17
C GLN A 250 -2.04 -6.13 5.67
N PRO A 251 -1.68 -5.65 6.87
CA PRO A 251 -2.26 -4.43 7.39
C PRO A 251 -2.01 -3.20 6.52
N TYR A 252 -0.82 -3.08 5.91
CA TYR A 252 -0.48 -1.94 5.06
C TYR A 252 -1.34 -1.89 3.78
N GLU A 253 -1.71 -3.06 3.24
CA GLU A 253 -2.62 -3.19 2.10
C GLU A 253 -4.05 -2.82 2.48
N VAL A 254 -4.54 -3.38 3.59
CA VAL A 254 -5.89 -3.09 4.09
C VAL A 254 -6.06 -1.61 4.40
N LEU A 255 -5.03 -0.98 4.99
CA LEU A 255 -5.01 0.47 5.21
C LEU A 255 -5.10 1.25 3.90
N ALA A 256 -4.34 0.86 2.88
CA ALA A 256 -4.33 1.55 1.59
C ALA A 256 -5.68 1.45 0.87
N GLU A 257 -6.27 0.25 0.83
CA GLU A 257 -7.60 0.01 0.29
C GLU A 257 -8.67 0.86 1.01
N LEU A 258 -8.70 0.78 2.35
CA LEU A 258 -9.70 1.48 3.15
C LEU A 258 -9.58 3.01 3.05
N GLU A 259 -8.36 3.54 3.09
CA GLU A 259 -8.15 4.98 2.99
C GLU A 259 -8.40 5.49 1.58
N GLY A 260 -7.95 4.74 0.56
CA GLY A 260 -8.24 5.05 -0.84
C GLY A 260 -9.74 5.16 -1.12
N SER A 261 -10.51 4.19 -0.64
CA SER A 261 -11.98 4.21 -0.76
C SER A 261 -12.61 5.39 -0.02
N LYS A 262 -12.19 5.67 1.23
CA LYS A 262 -12.74 6.81 2.02
C LYS A 262 -12.50 8.15 1.34
N ILE A 263 -11.30 8.37 0.79
CA ILE A 263 -10.97 9.63 0.10
C ILE A 263 -11.79 9.75 -1.19
N ALA A 264 -11.88 8.69 -1.99
CA ALA A 264 -12.66 8.70 -3.21
C ALA A 264 -14.16 8.94 -2.94
N SER A 265 -14.73 8.31 -1.89
CA SER A 265 -16.10 8.59 -1.44
C SER A 265 -16.28 10.02 -0.93
N THR A 266 -15.26 10.61 -0.30
CA THR A 266 -15.29 12.02 0.12
C THR A 266 -15.36 12.95 -1.08
N ILE A 267 -14.56 12.70 -2.12
CA ILE A 267 -14.61 13.45 -3.38
C ILE A 267 -16.00 13.33 -4.01
N GLN A 268 -16.53 12.10 -4.11
CA GLN A 268 -17.87 11.85 -4.64
C GLN A 268 -18.94 12.64 -3.89
N ALA A 269 -18.93 12.59 -2.56
CA ALA A 269 -19.93 13.27 -1.72
C ALA A 269 -19.85 14.81 -1.78
N LEU A 270 -18.70 15.38 -2.17
CA LEU A 270 -18.52 16.82 -2.32
C LEU A 270 -18.78 17.29 -3.76
N ALA A 271 -18.66 16.39 -4.74
CA ALA A 271 -18.90 16.69 -6.14
C ALA A 271 -20.40 16.61 -6.51
N LEU A 272 -21.17 15.75 -5.82
CA LEU A 272 -22.60 15.51 -6.04
C LEU A 272 -23.47 16.27 -5.04
#